data_AF-A0A485KKP8-F1
#
_entry.id   AF-A0A485KKP8-F1
#
_cell.length_a   1.000
_cell.length_b   1.000
_cell.length_c   1.000
_cell.angle_alpha   90.00
_cell.angle_beta   90.00
_cell.angle_gamma   90.00
#
_symmetry.space_group_name_H-M   'P 1'
#
loop_
_entity.id
_entity.type
_entity.pdbx_description
1 polymer ?
#
loop_
_entity_poly.entity_id
_entity_poly.type
_entity_poly.pdbx_seq_one_letter_code
_entity_poly.pdbx_strand_id
1 'polypeptide(L)'
;MSCFFNDCDRAVHPGRSKCAFHHRKGCCQVSECRNQVYARHRCVQHGGRKQCQVFGCVGNARSRGRCSRHGSDHRRPRSTNYVPTSSSCEVYGVATHGCDVESPLSVDAMQLSWFEAIDVLLAAVPLEPFMSFPLVEMDFDL
;
A
#
# COMPACT_ATOMS: atom_id res chain seq x y z
N MET A 1 7.69 29.19 -18.19
CA MET A 1 8.33 27.85 -18.19
C MET A 1 7.33 26.84 -17.64
N SER A 2 7.04 25.77 -18.38
CA SER A 2 6.04 24.74 -18.03
C SER A 2 6.65 23.62 -17.18
N CYS A 3 5.80 22.93 -16.42
CA CYS A 3 6.23 21.89 -15.49
C CYS A 3 6.80 20.68 -16.23
N PHE A 4 7.95 20.19 -15.76
CA PHE A 4 8.60 19.02 -16.36
C PHE A 4 7.79 17.71 -16.27
N PHE A 5 6.79 17.64 -15.37
CA PHE A 5 6.05 16.40 -15.14
C PHE A 5 5.01 16.14 -16.24
N ASN A 6 5.16 15.03 -16.98
CA ASN A 6 4.20 14.45 -17.92
C ASN A 6 3.36 15.50 -18.68
N ASP A 7 4.05 16.43 -19.33
CA ASP A 7 3.48 17.52 -20.16
C ASP A 7 2.48 18.42 -19.41
N CYS A 8 2.72 18.65 -18.12
CA CYS A 8 1.90 19.54 -17.32
C CYS A 8 2.13 21.01 -17.68
N ASP A 9 1.07 21.70 -18.09
CA ASP A 9 1.11 23.11 -18.52
C ASP A 9 1.25 24.12 -17.36
N ARG A 10 1.12 23.66 -16.10
CA ARG A 10 1.20 24.57 -14.95
C ARG A 10 2.58 25.21 -14.88
N ALA A 11 2.61 26.50 -14.53
CA ALA A 11 3.84 27.24 -14.35
C ALA A 11 4.76 26.57 -13.32
N VAL A 12 6.05 26.58 -13.62
CA VAL A 12 7.11 26.09 -12.75
C VAL A 12 7.19 26.94 -11.49
N HIS A 13 7.37 26.29 -10.33
CA HIS A 13 7.61 26.98 -9.08
C HIS A 13 8.97 27.70 -9.13
N PRO A 14 9.09 28.93 -8.62
CA PRO A 14 10.36 29.66 -8.60
C PRO A 14 11.48 28.81 -7.99
N GLY A 15 12.64 28.78 -8.67
CA GLY A 15 13.83 28.02 -8.25
C GLY A 15 13.77 26.51 -8.48
N ARG A 16 12.76 25.98 -9.17
CA ARG A 16 12.64 24.53 -9.46
C ARG A 16 12.33 24.25 -10.93
N SER A 17 12.21 22.97 -11.28
CA SER A 17 11.82 22.49 -12.62
C SER A 17 10.37 21.99 -12.70
N LYS A 18 9.59 22.14 -11.61
CA LYS A 18 8.22 21.60 -11.48
C LYS A 18 7.29 22.60 -10.83
N CYS A 19 5.99 22.49 -11.11
CA CYS A 19 4.95 23.33 -10.53
C CYS A 19 4.71 23.03 -9.03
N ALA A 20 3.95 23.90 -8.37
CA ALA A 20 3.55 23.77 -6.97
C ALA A 20 2.82 22.44 -6.66
N PHE A 21 2.21 21.77 -7.64
CA PHE A 21 1.53 20.49 -7.42
C PHE A 21 2.47 19.28 -7.55
N HIS A 22 3.50 19.39 -8.40
CA HIS A 22 4.42 18.30 -8.75
C HIS A 22 5.80 18.42 -8.10
N HIS A 23 6.05 19.45 -7.27
CA HIS A 23 7.36 19.69 -6.65
C HIS A 23 7.77 18.63 -5.61
N ARG A 24 6.80 18.01 -4.90
CA ARG A 24 7.06 17.15 -3.74
C ARG A 24 7.92 15.92 -4.05
N LYS A 25 7.64 15.22 -5.15
CA LYS A 25 8.37 14.00 -5.55
C LYS A 25 9.43 14.33 -6.58
N GLY A 26 10.58 13.65 -6.54
CA GLY A 26 11.66 13.77 -7.52
C GLY A 26 11.26 13.33 -8.94
N CYS A 27 12.15 13.55 -9.92
CA CYS A 27 12.00 13.01 -11.29
C CYS A 27 12.69 11.64 -11.39
N CYS A 28 12.19 10.79 -12.26
CA CYS A 28 12.80 9.49 -12.54
C CYS A 28 14.26 9.66 -12.99
N GLN A 29 15.15 8.78 -12.52
CA GLN A 29 16.58 8.79 -12.84
C GLN A 29 16.87 8.43 -14.30
N VAL A 30 15.95 7.72 -14.97
CA VAL A 30 16.07 7.44 -16.42
C VAL A 30 16.02 8.76 -17.20
N SER A 31 17.00 8.95 -18.08
CA SER A 31 17.08 10.12 -18.97
C SER A 31 15.78 10.30 -19.74
N GLU A 32 15.38 11.55 -19.96
CA GLU A 32 14.17 11.92 -20.72
C GLU A 32 12.84 11.49 -20.07
N CYS A 33 12.86 10.78 -18.94
CA CYS A 33 11.65 10.39 -18.24
C CYS A 33 11.05 11.56 -17.46
N ARG A 34 9.91 12.06 -17.94
CA ARG A 34 9.11 13.12 -17.29
C ARG A 34 8.26 12.65 -16.12
N ASN A 35 8.34 11.38 -15.73
CA ASN A 35 7.56 10.85 -14.62
C ASN A 35 8.21 11.12 -13.26
N GLN A 36 7.35 11.25 -12.24
CA GLN A 36 7.78 11.34 -10.85
C GLN A 36 8.32 9.99 -10.35
N VAL A 37 9.27 10.07 -9.42
CA VAL A 37 9.76 8.89 -8.69
C VAL A 37 8.63 8.26 -7.90
N TYR A 38 8.54 6.94 -7.98
CA TYR A 38 7.71 6.14 -7.08
C TYR A 38 8.57 5.56 -5.95
N ALA A 39 9.64 4.83 -6.30
CA ALA A 39 10.62 4.30 -5.36
C ALA A 39 11.96 4.06 -6.07
N ARG A 40 13.05 3.92 -5.31
CA ARG A 40 14.40 3.62 -5.86
C ARG A 40 14.84 4.59 -6.97
N HIS A 41 14.48 5.87 -6.84
CA HIS A 41 14.74 6.91 -7.85
C HIS A 41 14.12 6.65 -9.23
N ARG A 42 13.21 5.68 -9.37
CA ARG A 42 12.57 5.33 -10.64
C ARG A 42 11.05 5.46 -10.58
N CYS A 43 10.44 5.78 -11.72
CA CYS A 43 8.98 5.79 -11.87
C CYS A 43 8.43 4.35 -11.96
N VAL A 44 7.11 4.20 -11.98
CA VAL A 44 6.46 2.88 -12.04
C VAL A 44 6.89 2.07 -13.27
N GLN A 45 7.00 2.71 -14.44
CA GLN A 45 7.40 2.05 -15.69
C GLN A 45 8.87 1.66 -15.72
N HIS A 46 9.73 2.42 -15.05
CA HIS A 46 11.19 2.20 -15.05
C HIS A 46 11.69 1.38 -13.84
N GLY A 47 10.81 0.66 -13.14
CA GLY A 47 11.22 -0.25 -12.05
C GLY A 47 11.04 0.31 -10.62
N GLY A 48 10.28 1.39 -10.47
CA GLY A 48 9.82 1.85 -9.15
C GLY A 48 8.91 0.81 -8.48
N ARG A 49 8.20 -0.01 -9.25
CA ARG A 49 7.41 -1.15 -8.75
C ARG A 49 8.08 -2.49 -9.10
N LYS A 50 7.92 -3.47 -8.20
CA LYS A 50 8.34 -4.85 -8.47
C LYS A 50 7.41 -5.45 -9.54
N GLN A 51 7.98 -6.26 -10.43
CA GLN A 51 7.19 -7.08 -11.36
C GLN A 51 6.54 -8.26 -10.64
N CYS A 52 5.51 -8.81 -11.27
CA CYS A 52 4.84 -10.01 -10.82
C CYS A 52 5.82 -11.19 -10.86
N GLN A 53 5.88 -11.95 -9.77
CA GLN A 53 6.74 -13.13 -9.66
C GLN A 53 6.27 -14.33 -10.50
N VAL A 54 5.09 -14.25 -11.12
CA VAL A 54 4.57 -15.31 -12.00
C VAL A 54 5.34 -15.28 -13.31
N PHE A 55 5.87 -16.43 -13.71
CA PHE A 55 6.64 -16.57 -14.94
C PHE A 55 5.84 -16.07 -16.16
N GLY A 56 6.50 -15.28 -17.02
CA GLY A 56 5.87 -14.66 -18.20
C GLY A 56 4.94 -13.48 -17.90
N CYS A 57 4.75 -13.06 -16.65
CA CYS A 57 3.88 -11.94 -16.32
C CYS A 57 4.63 -10.59 -16.29
N VAL A 58 4.30 -9.70 -17.23
CA VAL A 58 4.80 -8.30 -17.25
C VAL A 58 4.04 -7.35 -16.32
N GLY A 59 3.10 -7.86 -15.52
CA GLY A 59 2.28 -7.05 -14.63
C GLY A 59 3.07 -6.53 -13.42
N ASN A 60 2.69 -5.36 -12.90
CA ASN A 60 3.26 -4.84 -11.66
C ASN A 60 2.64 -5.52 -10.43
N ALA A 61 3.48 -5.97 -9.50
CA ALA A 61 3.04 -6.55 -8.25
C ALA A 61 2.32 -5.50 -7.38
N ARG A 62 1.19 -5.90 -6.78
CA ARG A 62 0.44 -5.10 -5.81
C ARG A 62 0.61 -5.64 -4.39
N SER A 63 0.47 -6.96 -4.21
CA SER A 63 0.57 -7.62 -2.92
C SER A 63 1.37 -8.92 -3.07
N ARG A 64 2.19 -9.26 -2.05
CA ARG A 64 2.93 -10.53 -1.97
C ARG A 64 3.73 -10.89 -3.23
N GLY A 65 4.25 -9.89 -3.95
CA GLY A 65 5.00 -10.11 -5.20
C GLY A 65 4.14 -10.48 -6.42
N ARG A 66 2.81 -10.38 -6.36
CA ARG A 66 1.87 -10.74 -7.44
C ARG A 66 1.04 -9.55 -7.90
N CYS A 67 0.72 -9.49 -9.20
CA CYS A 67 -0.14 -8.44 -9.76
C CYS A 67 -1.61 -8.68 -9.41
N SER A 68 -2.51 -7.75 -9.74
CA SER A 68 -3.95 -7.92 -9.44
C SER A 68 -4.57 -9.17 -10.07
N ARG A 69 -4.07 -9.61 -11.22
CA ARG A 69 -4.54 -10.85 -11.89
C ARG A 69 -4.07 -12.13 -11.20
N HIS A 70 -2.96 -12.07 -10.46
CA HIS A 70 -2.34 -13.23 -9.79
C HIS A 70 -2.40 -13.14 -8.25
N GLY A 71 -2.88 -12.02 -7.71
CA GLY A 71 -2.97 -11.76 -6.28
C GLY A 71 -4.30 -12.19 -5.65
N SER A 72 -5.30 -12.53 -6.47
CA SER A 72 -6.60 -13.05 -6.04
C SER A 72 -6.55 -14.53 -5.62
N ASP A 73 -5.46 -15.23 -5.89
CA ASP A 73 -5.30 -16.61 -5.43
C ASP A 73 -4.86 -16.64 -3.96
N HIS A 74 -5.82 -16.30 -3.10
CA HIS A 74 -5.76 -16.48 -1.66
C HIS A 74 -6.31 -17.84 -1.22
N ARG A 75 -6.59 -18.76 -2.15
CA ARG A 75 -6.77 -20.15 -1.75
C ARG A 75 -5.38 -20.72 -1.53
N ARG A 76 -4.93 -20.69 -0.28
CA ARG A 76 -3.84 -21.57 0.16
C ARG A 76 -4.13 -22.96 -0.44
N PRO A 77 -3.22 -23.58 -1.21
CA PRO A 77 -3.07 -25.00 -1.00
C PRO A 77 -2.53 -25.10 0.42
N ARG A 78 -3.35 -25.53 1.38
CA ARG A 78 -2.82 -26.21 2.55
C ARG A 78 -1.92 -27.28 1.97
N SER A 79 -0.60 -27.14 2.09
CA SER A 79 0.41 -28.17 1.83
C SER A 79 -0.13 -29.32 0.97
N THR A 80 -0.50 -29.05 -0.28
CA THR A 80 -0.74 -30.17 -1.16
C THR A 80 0.66 -30.67 -1.39
N ASN A 81 0.96 -31.84 -0.86
CA ASN A 81 2.07 -32.66 -1.29
C ASN A 81 1.99 -32.73 -2.80
N TYR A 82 2.58 -31.76 -3.49
CA TYR A 82 2.74 -31.77 -4.92
C TYR A 82 3.96 -32.66 -5.14
N VAL A 83 3.68 -33.95 -5.19
CA VAL A 83 4.62 -34.94 -5.72
C VAL A 83 4.51 -34.81 -7.23
N PRO A 84 5.58 -34.41 -7.94
CA PRO A 84 5.55 -34.42 -9.38
C PRO A 84 5.42 -35.88 -9.82
N THR A 85 4.37 -36.13 -10.60
CA THR A 85 4.01 -37.42 -11.17
C THR A 85 5.16 -38.01 -11.97
N SER A 86 5.64 -39.17 -11.53
CA SER A 86 6.12 -40.19 -12.45
C SER A 86 5.51 -41.54 -12.02
N SER A 87 4.81 -42.14 -12.97
CA SER A 87 4.47 -43.58 -13.09
C SER A 87 3.57 -44.25 -12.03
N SER A 88 2.29 -44.40 -12.42
CA SER A 88 1.52 -45.66 -12.52
C SER A 88 1.17 -46.54 -11.30
N CYS A 89 -0.11 -46.92 -11.23
CA CYS A 89 -0.68 -48.18 -10.69
C CYS A 89 -0.71 -48.30 -9.13
N GLU A 90 -1.76 -48.72 -8.40
CA GLU A 90 -3.02 -49.44 -8.65
C GLU A 90 -4.10 -49.07 -7.62
N VAL A 91 -5.35 -49.45 -7.92
CA VAL A 91 -6.58 -49.27 -7.15
C VAL A 91 -6.84 -50.48 -6.26
N TYR A 92 -6.88 -50.35 -4.92
CA TYR A 92 -7.55 -51.32 -4.02
C TYR A 92 -7.98 -50.69 -2.68
N GLY A 93 -9.30 -50.60 -2.43
CA GLY A 93 -9.97 -50.53 -1.10
C GLY A 93 -9.72 -49.28 -0.24
N VAL A 94 -10.59 -48.79 0.64
CA VAL A 94 -11.68 -49.42 1.41
C VAL A 94 -12.60 -48.36 2.06
N ALA A 95 -13.86 -48.78 2.24
CA ALA A 95 -14.82 -48.46 3.30
C ALA A 95 -15.38 -47.04 3.48
N THR A 96 -16.65 -46.93 3.09
CA THR A 96 -17.70 -46.05 3.62
C THR A 96 -17.95 -46.28 5.12
N HIS A 97 -18.02 -45.23 5.94
CA HIS A 97 -18.87 -45.06 7.15
C HIS A 97 -18.68 -43.58 7.56
N GLY A 98 -19.68 -42.71 7.55
CA GLY A 98 -20.80 -42.69 8.49
C GLY A 98 -20.78 -41.30 9.13
N CYS A 99 -21.83 -40.52 8.88
CA CYS A 99 -22.10 -39.22 9.48
C CYS A 99 -22.32 -39.35 10.99
N ASP A 100 -21.82 -38.39 11.78
CA ASP A 100 -22.49 -37.96 13.01
C ASP A 100 -22.17 -36.47 13.26
N VAL A 101 -23.26 -35.70 13.34
CA VAL A 101 -23.36 -34.36 13.91
C VAL A 101 -23.11 -34.47 15.41
N GLU A 102 -22.42 -33.50 16.01
CA GLU A 102 -22.82 -32.75 17.22
C GLU A 102 -21.77 -31.65 17.51
N SER A 103 -22.29 -30.45 17.76
CA SER A 103 -21.60 -29.20 18.08
C SER A 103 -21.11 -29.21 19.54
N PRO A 104 -20.10 -28.43 19.96
CA PRO A 104 -20.48 -27.12 20.50
C PRO A 104 -19.49 -25.97 20.23
N LEU A 105 -20.10 -24.79 20.15
CA LEU A 105 -19.52 -23.47 20.12
C LEU A 105 -18.77 -23.16 21.43
N SER A 106 -17.51 -22.73 21.34
CA SER A 106 -16.91 -21.75 22.27
C SER A 106 -15.56 -21.26 21.74
N VAL A 107 -15.54 -20.05 21.17
CA VAL A 107 -14.35 -19.21 21.25
C VAL A 107 -14.81 -17.82 21.63
N ASP A 108 -14.42 -17.43 22.84
CA ASP A 108 -14.77 -16.17 23.46
C ASP A 108 -14.35 -14.98 22.60
N ALA A 109 -15.29 -14.03 22.52
CA ALA A 109 -15.09 -12.71 22.00
C ALA A 109 -14.01 -11.99 22.82
N MET A 110 -12.84 -11.76 22.22
CA MET A 110 -11.87 -10.83 22.77
C MET A 110 -11.43 -9.85 21.68
N GLN A 111 -11.53 -8.57 22.05
CA GLN A 111 -10.94 -7.39 21.41
C GLN A 111 -11.83 -6.58 20.46
N LEU A 112 -12.95 -6.10 21.01
CA LEU A 112 -13.40 -4.73 20.74
C LEU A 112 -13.14 -3.88 21.99
N SER A 113 -11.89 -3.46 22.18
CA SER A 113 -11.50 -2.51 23.24
C SER A 113 -10.61 -1.39 22.71
N TRP A 114 -10.77 -1.00 21.44
CA TRP A 114 -10.04 0.15 20.88
C TRP A 114 -10.95 1.36 20.61
N PHE A 115 -12.25 1.17 20.41
CA PHE A 115 -13.10 2.23 19.88
C PHE A 115 -13.88 3.02 20.95
N GLU A 116 -13.94 2.56 22.20
CA GLU A 116 -14.60 3.30 23.31
C GLU A 116 -13.63 4.18 24.13
N ALA A 117 -12.32 4.15 23.83
CA ALA A 117 -11.31 4.95 24.53
C ALA A 117 -11.02 6.32 23.88
N ILE A 118 -11.57 6.60 22.69
CA ILE A 118 -11.34 7.87 21.98
C ILE A 118 -12.29 8.97 22.48
N ASP A 119 -13.52 8.62 22.87
CA ASP A 119 -14.53 9.61 23.28
C ASP A 119 -14.24 10.25 24.64
N VAL A 120 -13.49 9.59 25.52
CA VAL A 120 -13.10 10.15 26.83
C VAL A 120 -11.92 11.13 26.71
N LEU A 121 -11.07 11.01 25.69
CA LEU A 121 -9.92 11.90 25.49
C LEU A 121 -10.27 13.21 24.76
N LEU A 122 -11.39 13.25 24.02
CA LEU A 122 -11.85 14.48 23.35
C LEU A 122 -12.66 15.42 24.27
N ALA A 123 -13.12 14.94 25.43
CA ALA A 123 -13.92 15.73 26.37
C ALA A 123 -13.09 16.56 27.38
N ALA A 124 -11.75 16.45 27.38
CA ALA A 124 -10.89 17.06 28.40
C ALA A 124 -9.99 18.20 27.89
N VAL A 125 -10.23 18.75 26.69
CA VAL A 125 -9.51 19.93 26.20
C VAL A 125 -10.33 21.18 26.49
N PRO A 126 -10.00 21.97 27.53
CA PRO A 126 -10.64 23.26 27.75
C PRO A 126 -10.33 24.20 26.58
N LEU A 127 -11.38 24.70 25.94
CA LEU A 127 -11.32 25.78 24.96
C LEU A 127 -11.16 27.10 25.71
N GLU A 128 -9.94 27.40 26.16
CA GLU A 128 -9.63 28.74 26.65
C GLU A 128 -9.47 29.71 25.47
N PRO A 129 -10.07 30.91 25.52
CA PRO A 129 -10.02 31.88 24.44
C PRO A 129 -8.59 32.41 24.24
N PHE A 130 -8.15 32.37 22.98
CA PHE A 130 -6.93 32.96 22.45
C PHE A 130 -6.71 34.36 23.04
N MET A 131 -5.81 34.46 24.02
CA MET A 131 -5.30 35.74 24.46
C MET A 131 -4.50 36.36 23.31
N SER A 132 -4.92 37.56 22.93
CA SER A 132 -4.27 38.45 21.98
C SER A 132 -2.82 38.68 22.39
N PHE A 133 -1.90 38.12 21.60
CA PHE A 133 -0.48 38.45 21.68
C PHE A 133 -0.28 39.89 21.21
N PRO A 134 0.38 40.76 22.00
CA PRO A 134 0.73 42.11 21.54
C PRO A 134 1.80 42.02 20.45
N LEU A 135 1.57 42.74 19.35
CA LEU A 135 2.56 43.02 18.32
C LEU A 135 3.74 43.75 18.98
N VAL A 136 4.89 43.09 19.06
CA VAL A 136 6.15 43.77 19.31
C VAL A 136 6.68 44.20 17.95
N GLU A 137 6.56 45.50 17.68
CA GLU A 137 7.21 46.16 16.54
C GLU A 137 8.72 45.96 16.69
N MET A 138 9.35 45.33 15.70
CA MET A 138 10.80 45.32 15.59
C MET A 138 11.20 46.48 14.68
N ASP A 139 11.50 47.61 15.30
CA ASP A 139 12.30 48.67 14.69
C ASP A 139 13.70 48.12 14.37
N PHE A 140 14.09 48.20 13.10
CA PHE A 140 15.49 48.11 12.71
C PHE A 140 15.82 49.35 11.90
N ASP A 141 16.40 50.33 12.62
CA ASP A 141 17.07 51.49 12.04
C ASP A 141 18.32 51.05 11.24
N LEU A 142 18.54 51.82 10.16
CA LEU A 142 19.73 51.96 9.28
C LEU A 142 19.89 51.01 8.09
#